data_AF-A0A1Q3VCA0-F1
#
_entry.id   AF-A0A1Q3VCA0-F1
#
_cell.length_a   1.000
_cell.length_b   1.000
_cell.length_c   1.000
_cell.angle_alpha   90.00
_cell.angle_beta   90.00
_cell.angle_gamma   90.00
#
_symmetry.space_group_name_H-M   'P 1'
#
loop_
_entity.id
_entity.type
_entity.pdbx_description
1 polymer ?
#
loop_
_entity_poly.entity_id
_entity_poly.type
_entity_poly.pdbx_seq_one_letter_code
_entity_poly.pdbx_strand_id
1 'polypeptide(L)' 'MAETAGETALAAEFDALMARAGLTIPADRRAAMLDGFADLKQQLALLHGRYAHTAEPANVFRLTPLEVR' A
#
# COMPACT_ATOMS: atom_id res chain seq x y z
N MET A 1 24.02 -2.94 12.13
CA MET A 1 22.97 -3.41 13.07
C MET A 1 21.63 -2.72 12.86
N ALA A 2 21.57 -1.42 12.51
CA ALA A 2 20.31 -0.73 12.23
C ALA A 2 19.65 -1.12 10.88
N GLU A 3 20.45 -1.41 9.86
CA GLU A 3 20.01 -1.77 8.51
C GLU A 3 19.24 -3.11 8.49
N THR A 4 19.76 -4.12 9.18
CA THR A 4 19.12 -5.43 9.35
C THR A 4 17.80 -5.38 10.13
N ALA A 5 17.65 -4.43 11.06
CA ALA A 5 16.39 -4.23 11.76
C ALA A 5 15.31 -3.62 10.84
N GLY A 6 15.72 -2.74 9.91
CA GLY A 6 14.84 -2.16 8.89
C GLY A 6 14.34 -3.20 7.89
N GLU A 7 15.23 -4.07 7.41
CA GLU A 7 14.89 -5.18 6.50
C GLU A 7 13.90 -6.16 7.15
N THR A 8 14.12 -6.48 8.43
CA THR A 8 13.23 -7.40 9.17
C THR A 8 11.83 -6.81 9.35
N ALA A 9 11.74 -5.50 9.63
CA ALA A 9 10.46 -4.81 9.76
C ALA A 9 9.70 -4.75 8.42
N LEU A 10 10.40 -4.51 7.31
CA LEU A 10 9.81 -4.49 5.97
C LEU A 10 9.22 -5.85 5.59
N ALA A 11 9.95 -6.93 5.86
CA ALA A 11 9.49 -8.29 5.60
C ALA A 11 8.23 -8.64 6.41
N ALA A 12 8.21 -8.28 7.69
CA ALA A 12 7.06 -8.53 8.56
C ALA A 12 5.80 -7.75 8.10
N GLU A 13 5.97 -6.49 7.67
CA GLU A 13 4.89 -5.69 7.11
C GLU A 13 4.37 -6.29 5.81
N PHE A 14 5.26 -6.70 4.91
CA PHE A 14 4.91 -7.38 3.66
C PHE A 14 4.08 -8.63 3.93
N ASP A 15 4.56 -9.53 4.80
CA ASP A 15 3.86 -10.78 5.10
C ASP A 15 2.47 -10.52 5.73
N ALA A 16 2.35 -9.52 6.62
CA ALA A 16 1.07 -9.14 7.20
C ALA A 16 0.06 -8.62 6.16
N LEU A 17 0.53 -7.85 5.17
CA LEU A 17 -0.32 -7.34 4.09
C LEU A 17 -0.77 -8.46 3.15
N MET A 18 0.13 -9.38 2.79
CA MET A 18 -0.22 -10.54 1.95
C MET A 18 -1.23 -11.44 2.65
N ALA A 19 -1.03 -11.72 3.95
CA ALA A 19 -1.98 -12.48 4.75
C ALA A 19 -3.36 -11.80 4.81
N ARG A 20 -3.40 -10.47 5.02
CA ARG A 20 -4.65 -9.71 5.04
C ARG A 20 -5.38 -9.74 3.68
N ALA A 21 -4.63 -9.80 2.59
CA ALA A 21 -5.17 -9.95 1.24
C ALA A 21 -5.57 -11.39 0.90
N GLY A 22 -5.33 -12.37 1.79
CA GLY A 22 -5.57 -13.78 1.54
C GLY A 22 -4.62 -14.39 0.50
N LEU A 23 -3.44 -13.79 0.31
CA LEU A 23 -2.46 -14.22 -0.68
C LEU A 23 -1.37 -15.08 -0.02
N THR A 24 -1.07 -16.21 -0.63
CA THR A 24 0.11 -17.01 -0.30
C THR A 24 1.17 -16.78 -1.36
N ILE A 25 2.35 -16.32 -0.94
CA ILE A 25 3.47 -16.05 -1.85
C ILE A 25 4.37 -17.28 -1.93
N PRO A 26 4.59 -17.85 -3.12
CA PRO A 26 5.56 -18.92 -3.32
C PRO A 26 6.97 -18.52 -2.86
N ALA A 27 7.68 -19.44 -2.21
CA ALA A 27 8.98 -19.15 -1.59
C ALA A 27 10.04 -18.68 -2.59
N ASP A 28 10.02 -19.22 -3.81
CA ASP A 28 10.89 -18.85 -4.94
C ASP A 28 10.67 -17.41 -5.42
N ARG A 29 9.47 -16.85 -5.20
CA ARG A 29 9.12 -15.48 -5.61
C ARG A 29 9.22 -14.46 -4.47
N ARG A 30 9.28 -14.92 -3.22
CA ARG A 30 9.17 -14.04 -2.05
C ARG A 30 10.25 -12.96 -2.01
N ALA A 31 11.49 -13.30 -2.35
CA ALA A 31 12.59 -12.32 -2.36
C ALA A 31 12.32 -11.19 -3.37
N ALA A 32 12.02 -11.54 -4.63
CA ALA A 32 11.73 -10.55 -5.66
C ALA A 32 10.48 -9.70 -5.37
N MET A 33 9.46 -10.29 -4.73
CA MET A 33 8.27 -9.54 -4.29
C MET A 33 8.59 -8.56 -3.16
N LEU A 34 9.48 -8.93 -2.24
CA LEU A 34 9.91 -8.06 -1.15
C LEU A 34 10.74 -6.88 -1.68
N ASP A 35 11.60 -7.11 -2.68
CA ASP A 35 12.35 -6.03 -3.35
C ASP A 35 11.41 -5.04 -4.04
N GLY A 36 10.40 -5.55 -4.76
CA GLY A 36 9.38 -4.71 -5.38
C GLY A 36 8.54 -3.93 -4.36
N PHE A 37 8.26 -4.53 -3.20
CA PHE A 37 7.57 -3.86 -2.10
C PHE A 37 8.42 -2.74 -1.50
N ALA A 38 9.73 -2.94 -1.37
CA ALA A 38 10.67 -1.92 -0.91
C ALA A 38 10.66 -0.69 -1.83
N ASP A 39 10.75 -0.92 -3.14
CA ASP A 39 10.71 0.15 -4.15
C ASP A 39 9.37 0.91 -4.13
N LEU A 40 8.24 0.19 -4.06
CA LEU A 40 6.92 0.80 -3.95
C LEU A 40 6.82 1.73 -2.74
N LYS A 41 7.36 1.34 -1.57
CA LYS A 41 7.35 2.20 -0.38
C LYS A 41 8.17 3.47 -0.57
N GLN A 42 9.30 3.40 -1.28
CA GLN A 42 10.08 4.58 -1.61
C GLN A 42 9.29 5.53 -2.52
N GLN A 43 8.58 4.98 -3.52
CA GLN A 43 7.72 5.78 -4.40
C GLN A 43 6.55 6.42 -3.66
N LEU A 44 5.90 5.69 -2.74
CA LEU A 44 4.80 6.21 -1.92
C LEU A 44 5.25 7.35 -1.00
N ALA A 45 6.49 7.30 -0.48
CA ALA A 45 7.03 8.38 0.33
C ALA A 45 7.09 9.73 -0.43
N LEU A 46 7.27 9.71 -1.76
CA LEU A 46 7.25 10.91 -2.61
C LEU A 46 5.86 11.52 -2.77
N LEU A 47 4.80 10.76 -2.48
CA LEU A 47 3.41 11.21 -2.57
C LEU A 47 2.87 11.69 -1.20
N HIS A 48 3.52 11.31 -0.10
CA HIS A 48 3.12 11.75 1.24
C HIS A 48 3.29 13.25 1.43
N GLY A 49 2.31 13.88 2.06
CA GLY A 49 2.31 15.32 2.38
C GLY A 49 2.10 16.25 1.18
N ARG A 50 1.94 15.71 -0.04
CA ARG A 50 1.75 16.51 -1.26
C ARG A 50 0.40 17.24 -1.30
N TYR A 51 -0.65 16.65 -0.73
CA TYR A 51 -2.01 17.17 -0.80
C TYR A 51 -2.52 17.58 0.58
N ALA A 52 -3.21 18.72 0.64
CA ALA A 52 -3.91 19.17 1.84
C ALA A 52 -5.14 18.28 2.11
N HIS A 53 -5.61 18.27 3.36
CA HIS A 53 -6.84 17.58 3.74
C HIS A 53 -8.11 18.08 3.03
N THR A 54 -8.04 19.27 2.41
CA THR A 54 -9.10 19.86 1.58
C THR A 54 -9.04 19.42 0.12
N ALA A 55 -8.01 18.68 -0.28
CA ALA A 55 -7.90 18.18 -1.64
C ALA A 55 -8.87 17.02 -1.84
N GLU A 56 -9.86 17.23 -2.69
CA GLU A 56 -10.84 16.20 -3.04
C GLU A 56 -10.19 15.04 -3.83
N PRO A 57 -10.63 13.78 -3.61
CA PRO A 57 -10.22 12.64 -4.41
C PRO A 57 -10.60 12.81 -5.89
N ALA A 58 -9.80 12.24 -6.79
CA ALA A 58 -10.05 12.32 -8.24
C ALA A 58 -11.42 11.76 -8.66
N ASN A 59 -11.94 10.78 -7.91
CA ASN A 59 -13.25 10.19 -8.13
C ASN A 59 -14.12 10.40 -6.89
N VAL A 60 -15.25 11.09 -7.06
CA VAL A 60 -16.23 11.35 -6.01
C VAL A 60 -17.53 10.62 -6.35
N PHE A 61 -18.03 9.84 -5.40
CA PHE A 61 -19.33 9.17 -5.54
C PHE A 61 -20.46 10.20 -5.59
N ARG A 62 -21.39 10.03 -6.54
CA ARG A 62 -22.55 10.91 -6.70
C ARG A 62 -23.83 10.11 -6.49
N LEU A 63 -24.71 10.63 -5.65
CA LEU A 63 -26.07 10.12 -5.52
C LEU A 63 -26.93 10.67 -6.67
N THR A 64 -27.61 9.78 -7.38
CA THR A 64 -28.70 10.18 -8.27
C THR A 64 -29.90 10.58 -7.41
N PRO A 65 -30.56 11.73 -7.66
CA PRO A 65 -31.76 12.11 -6.93
C PRO A 65 -32.85 11.03 -7.08
N LEU A 66 -33.54 10.68 -6.00
CA LEU A 66 -34.77 9.90 -6.09
C LEU A 66 -35.86 10.76 -6.75
N GLU A 67 -36.40 10.31 -7.88
CA GLU A 67 -37.62 10.89 -8.44
C GLU A 67 -38.78 10.56 -7.49
N VAL A 68 -39.21 11.54 -6.70
CA VAL A 68 -40.46 11.45 -5.94
C VAL A 68 -41.59 11.71 -6.95
N ARG A 69 -42.32 10.66 -7.32
CA ARG A 69 -43.56 10.75 -8.07
C ARG A 69 -44.74 10.98 -7.14
#